data_AF-A0A0Q2MBY7-F1
#
_entry.id   AF-A0A0Q2MBY7-F1
#
_cell.length_a   1.000
_cell.length_b   1.000
_cell.length_c   1.000
_cell.angle_alpha   90.00
_cell.angle_beta   90.00
_cell.angle_gamma   90.00
#
_symmetry.space_group_name_H-M   'P 1'
#
loop_
_entity.id
_entity.type
_entity.pdbx_description
1 polymer ?
#
loop_
_entity_poly.entity_id
_entity_poly.type
_entity_poly.pdbx_seq_one_letter_code
_entity_poly.pdbx_strand_id
1 'polypeptide(L)'
;MSNRFKRVSFALYLDPKQSSADNFAFNTMLGWSKKRQELAADATAAMELHQLVHIHKHIYLSGLYLHSLKPELAMSLASALSTESINTQSLLDMLKLHQIEPQSAAGLDEAMCQTLADKVAASVQAQLSAAAPSDASAMSDGVASVLAQVQRLEETLTSHTTPASSAEGEQVQELKRLIVKQSQLINQLIGSLKQGAVVGQESSNDASAEPVEARLERVQKIRQKGVF
;
A
#
# COMPACT_ATOMS: atom_id res chain seq x y z
N MET A 1 -9.67 -45.88 22.65
CA MET A 1 -9.53 -44.48 22.19
C MET A 1 -10.32 -44.23 20.90
N SER A 2 -11.62 -44.58 20.86
CA SER A 2 -12.34 -44.80 19.59
C SER A 2 -13.48 -43.80 19.32
N ASN A 3 -13.32 -42.55 19.73
CA ASN A 3 -14.36 -41.52 19.51
C ASN A 3 -13.79 -40.17 19.04
N ARG A 4 -12.77 -40.19 18.17
CA ARG A 4 -12.13 -38.96 17.68
C ARG A 4 -12.96 -38.21 16.62
N PHE A 5 -13.81 -38.91 15.88
CA PHE A 5 -14.61 -38.31 14.81
C PHE A 5 -16.11 -38.50 15.08
N LYS A 6 -16.83 -37.38 15.16
CA LYS A 6 -18.30 -37.36 15.23
C LYS A 6 -18.83 -36.97 13.86
N ARG A 7 -19.69 -37.81 13.28
CA ARG A 7 -20.36 -37.51 12.01
C ARG A 7 -21.69 -36.84 12.29
N VAL A 8 -21.90 -35.67 11.71
CA VAL A 8 -23.20 -34.97 11.68
C VAL A 8 -23.76 -35.09 10.28
N SER A 9 -25.02 -35.50 10.16
CA SER A 9 -25.75 -35.55 8.89
C SER A 9 -26.70 -34.36 8.84
N PHE A 10 -26.66 -33.62 7.74
CA PHE A 10 -27.51 -32.46 7.49
C PHE A 10 -28.03 -32.55 6.05
N ALA A 11 -29.31 -32.21 5.87
CA ALA A 11 -29.95 -32.13 4.57
C ALA A 11 -30.42 -30.69 4.36
N LEU A 12 -30.01 -30.08 3.24
CA LEU A 12 -30.43 -28.76 2.82
C LEU A 12 -31.39 -28.91 1.64
N TYR A 13 -32.53 -28.23 1.72
CA TYR A 13 -33.44 -28.09 0.60
C TYR A 13 -33.21 -26.73 -0.04
N LEU A 14 -33.07 -26.72 -1.35
CA LEU A 14 -32.88 -25.52 -2.16
C LEU A 14 -34.08 -25.40 -3.11
N ASP A 15 -34.52 -24.17 -3.37
CA ASP A 15 -35.52 -23.88 -4.39
C ASP A 15 -34.88 -23.17 -5.60
N PRO A 16 -34.33 -23.94 -6.56
CA PRO A 16 -33.66 -23.39 -7.72
C PRO A 16 -34.61 -22.69 -8.71
N LYS A 17 -35.93 -22.72 -8.50
CA LYS A 17 -36.90 -22.02 -9.35
C LYS A 17 -37.24 -20.63 -8.81
N GLN A 18 -37.22 -20.46 -7.49
CA GLN A 18 -37.59 -19.20 -6.83
C GLN A 18 -36.40 -18.35 -6.44
N SER A 19 -35.24 -18.96 -6.15
CA SER A 19 -34.03 -18.26 -5.72
C SER A 19 -32.90 -18.49 -6.72
N SER A 20 -32.34 -17.39 -7.23
CA SER A 20 -31.16 -17.42 -8.11
C SER A 20 -29.93 -17.96 -7.37
N ALA A 21 -29.78 -17.61 -6.10
CA ALA A 21 -28.73 -18.12 -5.23
C ALA A 21 -28.84 -19.64 -5.02
N ASP A 22 -30.05 -20.14 -4.81
CA ASP A 22 -30.33 -21.57 -4.67
C ASP A 22 -30.08 -22.31 -5.99
N ASN A 23 -30.44 -21.70 -7.12
CA ASN A 23 -30.16 -22.24 -8.45
C ASN A 23 -28.65 -22.37 -8.69
N PHE A 24 -27.90 -21.32 -8.38
CA PHE A 24 -26.45 -21.31 -8.47
C PHE A 24 -25.85 -22.41 -7.58
N ALA A 25 -26.22 -22.44 -6.29
CA ALA A 25 -25.72 -23.42 -5.33
C ALA A 25 -26.02 -24.86 -5.76
N PHE A 26 -27.24 -25.12 -6.26
CA PHE A 26 -27.65 -26.43 -6.76
C PHE A 26 -26.77 -26.89 -7.94
N ASN A 27 -26.58 -26.02 -8.94
CA ASN A 27 -25.76 -26.36 -10.11
C ASN A 27 -24.29 -26.59 -9.75
N THR A 28 -23.72 -25.76 -8.87
CA THR A 28 -22.36 -25.94 -8.35
C THR A 28 -22.20 -27.28 -7.63
N MET A 29 -23.12 -27.61 -6.72
CA MET A 29 -23.07 -28.87 -5.96
C MET A 29 -23.29 -30.10 -6.85
N LEU A 30 -24.16 -30.01 -7.85
CA LEU A 30 -24.35 -31.06 -8.83
C LEU A 30 -23.07 -31.29 -9.66
N GLY A 31 -22.38 -30.21 -10.05
CA GLY A 31 -21.09 -30.27 -10.73
C GLY A 31 -20.02 -30.98 -9.89
N TRP A 32 -19.94 -30.66 -8.60
CA TRP A 32 -19.02 -31.36 -7.68
C TRP A 32 -19.37 -32.84 -7.53
N SER A 33 -20.66 -33.21 -7.49
CA SER A 33 -21.06 -34.62 -7.44
C SER A 33 -20.60 -35.40 -8.68
N LYS A 34 -20.77 -34.82 -9.88
CA LYS A 34 -20.30 -35.44 -11.13
C LYS A 34 -18.79 -35.55 -11.17
N LYS A 35 -18.08 -34.46 -10.86
CA LYS A 35 -16.61 -34.45 -10.78
C LYS A 35 -16.09 -35.49 -9.78
N ARG A 36 -16.78 -35.68 -8.66
CA ARG A 36 -16.41 -36.71 -7.69
C ARG A 36 -16.50 -38.12 -8.29
N GLN A 37 -17.54 -38.41 -9.05
CA GLN A 37 -17.71 -39.72 -9.70
C GLN A 37 -16.62 -39.96 -10.74
N GLU A 38 -16.28 -38.92 -11.53
CA GLU A 38 -15.20 -38.97 -12.52
C GLU A 38 -13.83 -39.22 -11.85
N LEU A 39 -13.49 -38.46 -10.82
CA LEU A 39 -12.22 -38.61 -10.10
C LEU A 39 -12.14 -39.93 -9.31
N ALA A 40 -13.28 -40.50 -8.90
CA ALA A 40 -13.31 -41.80 -8.25
C ALA A 40 -12.99 -42.96 -9.21
N ALA A 41 -13.18 -42.75 -10.52
CA ALA A 41 -12.80 -43.72 -11.55
C ALA A 41 -11.32 -43.63 -11.95
N ASP A 42 -10.64 -42.53 -11.63
CA ASP A 42 -9.23 -42.29 -11.93
C ASP A 42 -8.34 -42.55 -10.71
N ALA A 43 -7.49 -43.58 -10.79
CA ALA A 43 -6.57 -43.95 -9.71
C ALA A 43 -5.47 -42.89 -9.44
N THR A 44 -5.18 -42.02 -10.41
CA THR A 44 -4.15 -40.97 -10.27
C THR A 44 -4.68 -39.70 -9.60
N ALA A 45 -5.99 -39.54 -9.51
CA ALA A 45 -6.68 -38.36 -8.99
C ALA A 45 -6.95 -38.39 -7.47
N ALA A 46 -6.26 -39.26 -6.71
CA ALA A 46 -6.54 -39.48 -5.29
C ALA A 46 -6.47 -38.19 -4.43
N MET A 47 -5.53 -37.29 -4.72
CA MET A 47 -5.39 -36.03 -3.99
C MET A 47 -6.54 -35.06 -4.28
N GLU A 48 -6.95 -34.93 -5.54
CA GLU A 48 -8.08 -34.08 -5.93
C GLU A 48 -9.39 -34.60 -5.36
N LEU A 49 -9.58 -35.92 -5.37
CA LEU A 49 -10.72 -36.57 -4.75
C LEU A 49 -10.78 -36.26 -3.25
N HIS A 50 -9.63 -36.34 -2.54
CA HIS A 50 -9.56 -36.00 -1.12
C HIS A 50 -9.97 -34.54 -0.85
N GLN A 51 -9.49 -33.58 -1.66
CA GLN A 51 -9.89 -32.17 -1.54
C GLN A 51 -11.40 -32.01 -1.75
N LEU A 52 -11.95 -32.62 -2.81
CA LEU A 52 -13.38 -32.56 -3.15
C LEU A 52 -14.27 -33.22 -2.08
N VAL A 53 -13.76 -34.20 -1.33
CA VAL A 53 -14.45 -34.79 -0.18
C VAL A 53 -14.62 -33.78 0.96
N HIS A 54 -13.65 -32.89 1.14
CA HIS A 54 -13.64 -31.93 2.25
C HIS A 54 -14.24 -30.56 1.92
N ILE A 55 -14.57 -30.26 0.66
CA ILE A 55 -15.18 -28.97 0.25
C ILE A 55 -16.39 -28.60 1.12
N HIS A 56 -17.35 -29.50 1.29
CA HIS A 56 -18.55 -29.22 2.10
C HIS A 56 -18.19 -28.85 3.55
N LYS A 57 -17.22 -29.54 4.15
CA LYS A 57 -16.75 -29.23 5.51
C LYS A 57 -16.23 -27.79 5.57
N HIS A 58 -15.41 -27.37 4.60
CA HIS A 58 -14.88 -26.02 4.56
C HIS A 58 -15.98 -24.96 4.39
N ILE A 59 -16.97 -25.20 3.53
CA ILE A 59 -18.09 -24.30 3.31
C ILE A 59 -18.93 -24.12 4.58
N TYR A 60 -19.24 -25.22 5.28
CA TYR A 60 -20.01 -25.12 6.53
C TYR A 60 -19.22 -24.42 7.64
N LEU A 61 -17.92 -24.69 7.76
CA LEU A 61 -17.08 -24.04 8.77
C LEU A 61 -16.90 -22.54 8.49
N SER A 62 -16.71 -22.14 7.23
CA SER A 62 -16.61 -20.73 6.88
C SER A 62 -17.95 -20.01 7.04
N GLY A 63 -19.06 -20.62 6.62
CA GLY A 63 -20.40 -20.08 6.83
C GLY A 63 -20.75 -19.95 8.32
N LEU A 64 -20.38 -20.94 9.14
CA LEU A 64 -20.58 -20.89 10.58
C LEU A 64 -19.74 -19.80 11.23
N TYR A 65 -18.48 -19.65 10.83
CA TYR A 65 -17.60 -18.57 11.29
C TYR A 65 -18.22 -17.20 10.97
N LEU A 66 -18.68 -17.02 9.73
CA LEU A 66 -19.26 -15.77 9.29
C LEU A 66 -20.59 -15.45 9.99
N HIS A 67 -21.42 -16.47 10.18
CA HIS A 67 -22.64 -16.35 10.96
C HIS A 67 -22.36 -16.00 12.43
N SER A 68 -21.30 -16.55 13.02
CA SER A 68 -20.86 -16.23 14.38
C SER A 68 -20.30 -14.80 14.51
N LEU A 69 -19.75 -14.25 13.42
CA LEU A 69 -19.31 -12.86 13.36
C LEU A 69 -20.51 -11.91 13.26
N LYS A 70 -21.35 -12.09 12.23
CA LYS A 70 -22.58 -11.33 12.02
C LYS A 70 -23.58 -12.15 11.19
N PRO A 71 -24.75 -12.54 11.75
CA PRO A 71 -25.74 -13.34 11.03
C PRO A 71 -26.26 -12.68 9.75
N GLU A 72 -26.46 -11.37 9.77
CA GLU A 72 -26.95 -10.59 8.64
C GLU A 72 -25.97 -10.59 7.47
N LEU A 73 -24.66 -10.57 7.73
CA LEU A 73 -23.64 -10.67 6.68
C LEU A 73 -23.71 -12.03 5.99
N ALA A 74 -23.79 -13.11 6.76
CA ALA A 74 -23.89 -14.46 6.20
C ALA A 74 -25.14 -14.62 5.32
N MET A 75 -26.28 -14.06 5.76
CA MET A 75 -27.52 -14.06 4.98
C MET A 75 -27.41 -13.20 3.71
N SER A 76 -26.83 -12.01 3.82
CA SER A 76 -26.63 -11.10 2.70
C SER A 76 -25.73 -11.74 1.63
N LEU A 77 -24.60 -12.32 2.02
CA LEU A 77 -23.72 -13.03 1.09
C LEU A 77 -24.37 -14.26 0.46
N ALA A 78 -25.16 -15.01 1.24
CA ALA A 78 -25.91 -16.14 0.70
C ALA A 78 -26.94 -15.68 -0.34
N SER A 79 -27.68 -14.60 -0.07
CA SER A 79 -28.65 -14.04 -1.02
C SER A 79 -28.01 -13.42 -2.26
N ALA A 80 -26.81 -12.87 -2.11
CA ALA A 80 -26.05 -12.29 -3.20
C ALA A 80 -25.30 -13.34 -4.02
N LEU A 81 -25.40 -14.64 -3.71
CA LEU A 81 -24.63 -15.68 -4.40
C LEU A 81 -25.06 -15.81 -5.87
N SER A 82 -24.19 -15.38 -6.79
CA SER A 82 -24.41 -15.48 -8.24
C SER A 82 -23.07 -15.45 -8.98
N THR A 83 -23.06 -15.84 -10.26
CA THR A 83 -21.83 -15.83 -11.06
C THR A 83 -21.18 -14.45 -11.17
N GLU A 84 -22.00 -13.38 -11.21
CA GLU A 84 -21.52 -12.00 -11.41
C GLU A 84 -21.01 -11.36 -10.11
N SER A 85 -21.59 -11.74 -8.97
CA SER A 85 -21.29 -11.17 -7.65
C SER A 85 -20.15 -11.88 -6.92
N ILE A 86 -19.66 -13.03 -7.41
CA ILE A 86 -18.51 -13.72 -6.81
C ILE A 86 -17.23 -13.06 -7.31
N ASN A 87 -16.88 -11.94 -6.70
CA ASN A 87 -15.60 -11.27 -6.89
C ASN A 87 -15.14 -10.57 -5.60
N THR A 88 -13.85 -10.24 -5.53
CA THR A 88 -13.25 -9.62 -4.34
C THR A 88 -13.86 -8.26 -4.01
N GLN A 89 -14.22 -7.48 -5.02
CA GLN A 89 -14.83 -6.17 -4.86
C GLN A 89 -16.20 -6.27 -4.18
N SER A 90 -17.06 -7.15 -4.68
CA SER A 90 -18.41 -7.38 -4.14
C SER A 90 -18.38 -7.90 -2.71
N LEU A 91 -17.37 -8.72 -2.37
CA LEU A 91 -17.14 -9.15 -0.99
C LEU A 91 -16.77 -7.97 -0.09
N LEU A 92 -15.85 -7.09 -0.53
CA LEU A 92 -15.47 -5.90 0.24
C LEU A 92 -16.64 -4.93 0.41
N ASP A 93 -17.44 -4.73 -0.64
CA ASP A 93 -18.61 -3.86 -0.60
C ASP A 93 -19.67 -4.40 0.39
N MET A 94 -19.86 -5.72 0.44
CA MET A 94 -20.73 -6.36 1.43
C MET A 94 -20.17 -6.22 2.86
N LEU A 95 -18.86 -6.37 3.06
CA LEU A 95 -18.25 -6.17 4.37
C LEU A 95 -18.42 -4.72 4.86
N LYS A 96 -18.22 -3.74 3.98
CA LYS A 96 -18.47 -2.31 4.26
C LYS A 96 -19.93 -2.05 4.59
N LEU A 97 -20.87 -2.60 3.80
CA LEU A 97 -22.31 -2.48 4.03
C LEU A 97 -22.69 -2.97 5.43
N HIS A 98 -22.06 -4.06 5.87
CA HIS A 98 -22.29 -4.66 7.19
C HIS A 98 -21.46 -4.01 8.32
N GLN A 99 -20.75 -2.91 8.04
CA GLN A 99 -19.88 -2.18 8.97
C GLN A 99 -18.75 -3.03 9.57
N ILE A 100 -18.29 -4.02 8.81
CA ILE A 100 -17.09 -4.79 9.15
C ILE A 100 -15.95 -4.12 8.40
N GLU A 101 -15.41 -3.08 9.01
CA GLU A 101 -14.17 -2.51 8.54
C GLU A 101 -13.03 -3.45 8.94
N PRO A 102 -12.06 -3.69 8.03
CA PRO A 102 -10.78 -4.18 8.50
C PRO A 102 -10.35 -3.19 9.57
N GLN A 103 -9.95 -3.68 10.75
CA GLN A 103 -9.10 -2.88 11.61
C GLN A 103 -7.90 -2.54 10.73
N SER A 104 -7.96 -1.36 10.09
CA SER A 104 -6.76 -0.66 9.72
C SER A 104 -5.88 -0.73 10.95
N ALA A 105 -4.58 -0.82 10.75
CA ALA A 105 -3.63 -0.57 11.82
C ALA A 105 -3.72 0.90 12.28
N ALA A 106 -4.93 1.41 12.59
CA ALA A 106 -5.28 2.59 13.36
C ALA A 106 -4.90 2.42 14.85
N GLY A 107 -3.86 1.62 15.10
CA GLY A 107 -3.05 1.61 16.31
C GLY A 107 -1.58 1.96 16.02
N LEU A 108 -1.20 2.19 14.75
CA LEU A 108 -0.09 3.07 14.38
C LEU A 108 -0.69 4.45 14.17
N ASP A 109 -1.12 4.96 15.32
CA ASP A 109 -1.75 6.23 15.62
C ASP A 109 -1.32 7.33 14.62
N GLU A 110 -2.28 7.97 13.96
CA GLU A 110 -2.05 9.22 13.22
C GLU A 110 -1.27 10.21 14.10
N ALA A 111 -1.50 10.16 15.43
CA ALA A 111 -0.73 10.91 16.41
C ALA A 111 0.71 10.41 16.59
N MET A 112 1.02 9.12 16.43
CA MET A 112 2.39 8.58 16.43
C MET A 112 3.12 8.98 15.14
N CYS A 113 2.45 8.93 13.99
CA CYS A 113 2.98 9.45 12.73
C CYS A 113 3.22 10.96 12.79
N GLN A 114 2.29 11.73 13.38
CA GLN A 114 2.44 13.16 13.60
C GLN A 114 3.54 13.47 14.63
N THR A 115 3.62 12.70 15.72
CA THR A 115 4.68 12.85 16.73
C THR A 115 6.05 12.49 16.18
N LEU A 116 6.13 11.48 15.31
CA LEU A 116 7.36 11.13 14.58
C LEU A 116 7.71 12.23 13.57
N ALA A 117 6.75 12.75 12.83
CA ALA A 117 6.95 13.86 11.91
C ALA A 117 7.45 15.12 12.66
N ASP A 118 6.85 15.45 13.81
CA ASP A 118 7.25 16.59 14.64
C ASP A 118 8.64 16.38 15.25
N LYS A 119 8.96 15.15 15.69
CA LYS A 119 10.31 14.81 16.21
C LYS A 119 11.37 14.83 15.12
N VAL A 120 11.05 14.37 13.91
CA VAL A 120 11.95 14.42 12.75
C VAL A 120 12.12 15.87 12.31
N ALA A 121 11.05 16.66 12.23
CA ALA A 121 11.12 18.09 11.91
C ALA A 121 11.93 18.86 12.95
N ALA A 122 11.75 18.58 14.24
CA ALA A 122 12.53 19.19 15.32
C ALA A 122 14.01 18.76 15.29
N SER A 123 14.29 17.49 14.99
CA SER A 123 15.65 16.97 14.80
C SER A 123 16.36 17.64 13.62
N VAL A 124 15.69 17.71 12.47
CA VAL A 124 16.19 18.36 11.26
C VAL A 124 16.39 19.86 11.50
N GLN A 125 15.42 20.53 12.13
CA GLN A 125 15.53 21.94 12.47
C GLN A 125 16.68 22.21 13.46
N ALA A 126 16.87 21.36 14.47
CA ALA A 126 17.97 21.48 15.43
C ALA A 126 19.33 21.27 14.75
N GLN A 127 19.44 20.33 13.82
CA GLN A 127 20.67 20.09 13.05
C GLN A 127 20.96 21.19 12.03
N LEU A 128 19.94 21.77 11.38
CA LEU A 128 20.10 22.95 10.52
C LEU A 128 20.44 24.22 11.30
N SER A 129 19.89 24.38 12.52
CA SER A 129 20.17 25.52 13.39
C SER A 129 21.55 25.44 14.04
N ALA A 130 22.02 24.22 14.34
CA ALA A 130 23.40 23.97 14.77
C ALA A 130 24.41 24.17 13.61
N ALA A 131 23.94 24.17 12.36
CA ALA A 131 24.73 24.39 11.16
C ALA A 131 24.69 25.86 10.65
N ALA A 132 24.63 26.84 11.56
CA ALA A 132 24.80 28.26 11.22
C ALA A 132 26.23 28.53 10.68
N PRO A 133 26.42 29.60 9.87
CA PRO A 133 27.26 29.58 8.68
C PRO A 133 28.73 29.78 9.04
N SER A 134 29.52 28.71 9.07
CA SER A 134 30.97 28.86 8.92
C SER A 134 31.65 27.70 8.21
N ASP A 135 31.09 26.49 8.19
CA ASP A 135 31.79 25.37 7.54
C ASP A 135 30.86 24.50 6.68
N ALA A 136 31.04 24.58 5.36
CA ALA A 136 30.34 23.76 4.37
C ALA A 136 30.62 22.25 4.50
N SER A 137 31.65 21.83 5.26
CA SER A 137 31.89 20.42 5.61
C SER A 137 30.92 19.93 6.68
N ALA A 138 30.62 20.75 7.70
CA ALA A 138 29.70 20.40 8.77
C ALA A 138 28.25 20.22 8.27
N MET A 139 27.85 21.00 7.25
CA MET A 139 26.57 20.79 6.56
C MET A 139 26.54 19.49 5.75
N SER A 140 27.64 19.12 5.09
CA SER A 140 27.73 17.85 4.34
C SER A 140 27.61 16.64 5.27
N ASP A 141 28.25 16.70 6.44
CA ASP A 141 28.20 15.63 7.43
C ASP A 141 26.84 15.52 8.12
N GLY A 142 26.19 16.66 8.40
CA GLY A 142 24.80 16.70 8.88
C GLY A 142 23.82 16.08 7.89
N VAL A 143 23.93 16.43 6.60
CA VAL A 143 23.08 15.87 5.54
C VAL A 143 23.34 14.38 5.35
N ALA A 144 24.60 13.92 5.41
CA ALA A 144 24.95 12.51 5.34
C ALA A 144 24.38 11.71 6.53
N SER A 145 24.40 12.29 7.74
CA SER A 145 23.83 11.69 8.94
C SER A 145 22.30 11.54 8.85
N VAL A 146 21.60 12.58 8.38
CA VAL A 146 20.15 12.53 8.15
C VAL A 146 19.79 11.47 7.11
N LEU A 147 20.58 11.37 6.04
CA LEU A 147 20.34 10.38 4.98
C LEU A 147 20.56 8.95 5.47
N ALA A 148 21.56 8.72 6.33
CA ALA A 148 21.79 7.43 6.97
C ALA A 148 20.71 7.06 8.01
N GLN A 149 20.08 8.05 8.64
CA GLN A 149 19.00 7.83 9.60
C GLN A 149 17.66 7.56 8.89
N VAL A 150 17.40 8.22 7.77
CA VAL A 150 16.26 7.93 6.88
C VAL A 150 16.37 6.51 6.31
N GLN A 151 17.55 6.09 5.84
CA GLN A 151 17.76 4.71 5.35
C GLN A 151 17.50 3.65 6.43
N ARG A 152 17.92 3.88 7.68
CA ARG A 152 17.63 2.96 8.79
C ARG A 152 16.15 2.88 9.13
N LEU A 153 15.45 4.02 9.11
CA LEU A 153 14.00 4.04 9.32
C LEU A 153 13.26 3.30 8.19
N GLU A 154 13.74 3.38 6.95
CA GLU A 154 13.19 2.65 5.81
C GLU A 154 13.42 1.13 5.89
N GLU A 155 14.60 0.66 6.31
CA GLU A 155 14.85 -0.78 6.54
C GLU A 155 13.94 -1.34 7.65
N THR A 156 13.64 -0.53 8.65
CA THR A 156 12.73 -0.90 9.74
C THR A 156 11.27 -0.91 9.25
N LEU A 157 10.88 0.00 8.36
CA LEU A 157 9.52 0.06 7.82
C LEU A 157 9.26 -1.06 6.79
N THR A 158 10.23 -1.32 5.90
CA THR A 158 10.14 -2.37 4.87
C THR A 158 10.16 -3.79 5.43
N SER A 159 10.77 -4.00 6.60
CA SER A 159 10.69 -5.29 7.32
C SER A 159 9.35 -5.51 8.03
N HIS A 160 8.57 -4.44 8.27
CA HIS A 160 7.26 -4.52 8.93
C HIS A 160 6.06 -4.47 7.96
N THR A 161 6.24 -4.04 6.71
CA THR A 161 5.18 -4.03 5.69
C THR A 161 5.45 -5.07 4.61
N THR A 162 4.67 -6.16 4.61
CA THR A 162 4.57 -7.08 3.46
C THR A 162 4.20 -6.33 2.17
N PRO A 163 4.63 -6.81 0.98
CA PRO A 163 4.59 -6.07 -0.28
C PRO A 163 3.15 -5.96 -0.81
N ALA A 164 2.40 -4.99 -0.31
CA ALA A 164 1.03 -4.74 -0.71
C ALA A 164 0.79 -3.25 -0.98
N SER A 165 1.58 -2.66 -1.87
CA SER A 165 1.21 -1.50 -2.68
C SER A 165 2.34 -1.17 -3.65
N SER A 166 2.33 -1.78 -4.84
CA SER A 166 3.30 -1.47 -5.90
C SER A 166 3.20 -0.01 -6.36
N ALA A 167 2.03 0.60 -6.22
CA ALA A 167 1.79 1.99 -6.59
C ALA A 167 2.43 3.00 -5.61
N GLU A 168 2.39 2.73 -4.31
CA GLU A 168 3.05 3.60 -3.31
C GLU A 168 4.57 3.40 -3.35
N GLY A 169 5.05 2.18 -3.65
CA GLY A 169 6.47 1.93 -3.85
C GLY A 169 7.07 2.73 -5.01
N GLU A 170 6.34 2.89 -6.10
CA GLU A 170 6.75 3.72 -7.25
C GLU A 170 6.81 5.21 -6.88
N GLN A 171 5.81 5.72 -6.16
CA GLN A 171 5.80 7.12 -5.72
C GLN A 171 6.94 7.42 -4.75
N VAL A 172 7.23 6.51 -3.81
CA VAL A 172 8.35 6.66 -2.88
C VAL A 172 9.69 6.61 -3.63
N GLN A 173 9.83 5.76 -4.66
CA GLN A 173 11.04 5.74 -5.49
C GLN A 173 11.20 7.00 -6.34
N GLU A 174 10.11 7.58 -6.83
CA GLU A 174 10.15 8.83 -7.59
C GLU A 174 10.54 10.02 -6.70
N LEU A 175 9.97 10.11 -5.50
CA LEU A 175 10.35 11.11 -4.49
C LEU A 175 11.83 10.94 -4.07
N LYS A 176 12.32 9.70 -3.91
CA LYS A 176 13.75 9.42 -3.67
C LYS A 176 14.63 9.93 -4.81
N ARG A 177 14.24 9.69 -6.07
CA ARG A 177 14.98 10.21 -7.23
C ARG A 177 15.03 11.73 -7.24
N LEU A 178 13.93 12.38 -6.88
CA LEU A 178 13.86 13.84 -6.81
C LEU A 178 14.76 14.39 -5.69
N ILE A 179 14.77 13.76 -4.52
CA ILE A 179 15.64 14.16 -3.40
C ILE A 179 17.13 14.00 -3.76
N VAL A 180 17.50 12.90 -4.41
CA VAL A 180 18.89 12.68 -4.86
C VAL A 180 19.30 13.69 -5.94
N LYS A 181 18.39 14.05 -6.86
CA LYS A 181 18.66 15.11 -7.84
C LYS A 181 18.82 16.47 -7.17
N GLN A 182 17.99 16.79 -6.18
CA GLN A 182 18.06 18.05 -5.45
C GLN A 182 19.36 18.14 -4.64
N SER A 183 19.80 17.06 -3.99
CA SER A 183 21.06 17.05 -3.24
C SER A 183 22.27 17.17 -4.16
N GLN A 184 22.24 16.58 -5.36
CA GLN A 184 23.28 16.77 -6.37
C GLN A 184 23.34 18.22 -6.87
N LEU A 185 22.20 18.86 -7.12
CA LEU A 185 22.15 20.27 -7.52
C LEU A 185 22.64 21.20 -6.42
N ILE A 186 22.27 20.94 -5.16
CA ILE A 186 22.79 21.69 -4.00
C ILE A 186 24.32 21.55 -3.92
N ASN A 187 24.86 20.35 -4.10
CA ASN A 187 26.31 20.14 -4.09
C ASN A 187 27.02 20.79 -5.27
N GLN A 188 26.40 20.84 -6.45
CA GLN A 188 26.94 21.57 -7.60
C GLN A 188 26.93 23.09 -7.38
N LEU A 189 25.85 23.63 -6.78
CA LEU A 189 25.76 25.03 -6.42
C LEU A 189 26.80 25.40 -5.35
N ILE A 190 26.95 24.58 -4.31
CA ILE A 190 28.00 24.74 -3.28
C ILE A 190 29.40 24.63 -3.91
N GLY A 191 29.60 23.72 -4.85
CA GLY A 191 30.84 23.59 -5.62
C GLY A 191 31.15 24.83 -6.45
N SER A 192 30.14 25.40 -7.13
CA SER A 192 30.27 26.64 -7.89
C SER A 192 30.49 27.86 -6.99
N LEU A 193 29.89 27.89 -5.80
CA LEU A 193 30.11 28.95 -4.80
C LEU A 193 31.52 28.90 -4.24
N LYS A 194 32.05 27.69 -3.99
CA LYS A 194 33.44 27.48 -3.55
C LYS A 194 34.47 27.85 -4.62
N GLN A 195 34.13 27.78 -5.91
CA GLN A 195 34.98 28.27 -6.99
C GLN A 195 34.92 29.80 -7.19
N GLY A 196 34.03 30.51 -6.47
CA GLY A 196 33.85 31.96 -6.59
C GLY A 196 34.71 32.84 -5.67
N ALA A 197 35.66 32.28 -4.90
CA ALA A 197 36.43 33.06 -3.93
C ALA A 197 37.93 32.71 -3.88
N VAL A 198 38.67 33.00 -4.96
CA VAL A 198 40.10 33.39 -4.90
C VAL A 198 40.37 34.43 -6.01
N VAL A 199 41.02 35.52 -5.64
CA VAL A 199 41.28 36.75 -6.42
C VAL A 199 42.54 36.65 -7.30
N GLY A 200 42.47 37.25 -8.50
CA GLY A 200 43.58 37.78 -9.33
C GLY A 200 44.14 36.79 -10.37
N GLN A 201 44.32 37.10 -11.67
CA GLN A 201 44.54 38.38 -12.33
C GLN A 201 44.39 38.22 -13.87
N GLU A 202 43.75 39.21 -14.51
CA GLU A 202 43.83 39.65 -15.92
C GLU A 202 43.68 38.63 -17.08
N SER A 203 42.53 38.64 -17.78
CA SER A 203 42.39 39.30 -19.09
C SER A 203 41.10 38.95 -19.85
N SER A 204 40.41 40.02 -20.23
CA SER A 204 39.56 40.24 -21.42
C SER A 204 38.38 39.32 -21.78
N ASN A 205 37.24 40.01 -21.86
CA ASN A 205 36.16 39.95 -22.85
C ASN A 205 34.98 38.97 -22.67
N ASP A 206 33.86 39.61 -22.32
CA ASP A 206 32.64 39.71 -23.14
C ASP A 206 31.72 38.48 -23.23
N ALA A 207 30.58 38.57 -22.53
CA ALA A 207 29.25 38.65 -23.15
C ALA A 207 28.14 38.21 -22.16
N SER A 208 27.32 39.19 -21.77
CA SER A 208 25.90 39.06 -21.35
C SER A 208 25.52 38.00 -20.30
N ALA A 209 25.52 38.40 -19.03
CA ALA A 209 24.63 37.83 -18.01
C ALA A 209 23.77 38.96 -17.45
N GLU A 210 22.53 39.07 -17.90
CA GLU A 210 21.55 39.98 -17.27
C GLU A 210 21.41 39.63 -15.78
N PRO A 211 21.45 40.61 -14.87
CA PRO A 211 21.31 40.38 -13.44
C PRO A 211 19.93 39.80 -13.11
N VAL A 212 19.93 38.83 -12.18
CA VAL A 212 18.79 38.04 -11.75
C VAL A 212 17.59 38.90 -11.32
N GLU A 213 17.84 40.10 -10.80
CA GLU A 213 16.84 41.16 -10.56
C GLU A 213 15.90 41.41 -11.75
N ALA A 214 16.42 41.53 -12.97
CA ALA A 214 15.60 41.85 -14.14
C ALA A 214 14.65 40.70 -14.53
N ARG A 215 15.02 39.45 -14.20
CA ARG A 215 14.19 38.27 -14.42
C ARG A 215 13.09 38.15 -13.38
N LEU A 216 13.37 38.50 -12.13
CA LEU A 216 12.38 38.51 -11.05
C LEU A 216 11.28 39.55 -11.29
N GLU A 217 11.62 40.72 -11.82
CA GLU A 217 10.63 41.75 -12.18
C GLU A 217 9.71 41.32 -13.34
N ARG A 218 10.23 40.61 -14.35
CA ARG A 218 9.39 40.07 -15.43
C ARG A 218 8.40 39.03 -14.90
N VAL A 219 8.85 38.14 -14.01
CA VAL A 219 8.00 37.10 -13.43
C VAL A 219 6.90 37.70 -12.53
N GLN A 220 7.20 38.75 -11.78
CA GLN A 220 6.18 39.48 -11.00
C GLN A 220 5.17 40.20 -11.90
N LYS A 221 5.61 40.84 -12.99
CA LYS A 221 4.69 41.47 -13.96
C LYS A 221 3.78 40.47 -14.67
N ILE A 222 4.24 39.25 -14.92
CA ILE A 222 3.42 38.17 -15.53
C ILE A 222 2.37 37.67 -14.54
N ARG A 223 2.71 37.54 -13.25
CA ARG A 223 1.73 37.21 -12.19
C ARG A 223 0.65 38.28 -12.02
N GLN A 224 1.00 39.55 -12.17
CA GLN A 224 0.06 40.67 -12.02
C GLN A 224 -0.91 40.83 -13.20
N LYS A 225 -0.61 40.24 -14.36
CA LYS A 225 -1.45 40.33 -15.56
C LYS A 225 -2.51 39.23 -15.71
N GLY A 226 -2.71 38.38 -14.70
CA GLY A 226 -3.87 37.49 -14.60
C GLY A 226 -4.11 36.66 -15.86
N VAL A 227 -3.32 35.61 -16.05
CA VAL A 227 -3.70 34.49 -16.93
C VAL A 227 -3.76 33.24 -16.06
N PHE A 228 -4.91 33.06 -15.43
CA PHE A 228 -5.65 31.81 -15.35
C PHE A 228 -7.13 32.17 -15.43
#